data_AF-A0A317SY80-F1
#
_entry.id   AF-A0A317SY80-F1
#
_cell.length_a   1.000
_cell.length_b   1.000
_cell.length_c   1.000
_cell.angle_alpha   90.00
_cell.angle_beta   90.00
_cell.angle_gamma   90.00
#
_symmetry.space_group_name_H-M   'P 1'
#
loop_
_entity.id
_entity.type
_entity.pdbx_description
1 polymer ?
#
loop_
_entity_poly.entity_id
_entity_poly.type
_entity_poly.pdbx_seq_one_letter_code
_entity_poly.pdbx_strand_id
1 'polypeptide(L)' 'ISVIEAINASGDFICPLVMFKSKDVQTSWFTTDDILNWLITTTSKGWMSNDIGLH' A
#
# COMPACT_ATOMS: atom_id res chain seq x y z
N ILE A 1 -6.45 -2.49 7.53
CA ILE A 1 -5.80 -2.05 6.28
C ILE A 1 -5.30 -0.65 6.55
N SER A 2 -4.07 -0.34 6.20
CA SER A 2 -3.52 1.02 6.30
C SER A 2 -3.21 1.51 4.90
N VAL A 3 -3.58 2.75 4.60
CA VAL A 3 -3.30 3.40 3.31
C VAL A 3 -2.50 4.66 3.61
N ILE A 4 -1.35 4.82 2.96
CA ILE A 4 -0.48 6.00 3.09
C ILE A 4 -0.42 6.67 1.72
N GLU A 5 -0.80 7.94 1.70
CA GLU A 5 -0.74 8.79 0.52
C GLU A 5 0.03 10.06 0.89
N ALA A 6 0.90 10.51 -0.02
CA ALA A 6 1.64 11.76 0.14
C ALA A 6 1.21 12.72 -0.97
N ILE A 7 0.69 13.89 -0.56
CA ILE A 7 0.18 14.93 -1.44
C ILE A 7 0.91 16.24 -1.12
N ASN A 8 1.36 16.96 -2.15
CA ASN A 8 1.97 18.28 -1.99
C ASN A 8 0.90 19.40 -1.96
N ALA A 9 1.31 20.64 -1.69
CA ALA A 9 0.40 21.78 -1.67
C ALA A 9 -0.24 22.11 -3.04
N SER A 10 0.34 21.62 -4.14
CA SER A 10 -0.17 21.76 -5.50
C SER A 10 -1.23 20.70 -5.86
N GLY A 11 -1.42 19.68 -5.01
CA GLY A 11 -2.30 18.55 -5.27
C GLY A 11 -1.66 17.40 -6.03
N ASP A 12 -0.35 17.45 -6.28
CA ASP A 12 0.37 16.30 -6.84
C ASP A 12 0.56 15.24 -5.76
N PHE A 13 0.47 13.97 -6.15
CA PHE A 13 0.60 12.85 -5.24
C PHE A 13 1.57 11.79 -5.76
N ILE A 14 2.19 11.07 -4.83
CA ILE A 14 2.91 9.84 -5.14
C ILE A 14 1.97 8.65 -5.05
N CYS A 15 2.29 7.57 -5.77
CA CYS A 15 1.59 6.30 -5.72
C CYS A 15 1.29 5.88 -4.26
N PRO A 16 0.02 5.62 -3.89
CA PRO A 16 -0.31 5.30 -2.52
C PRO A 16 0.18 3.89 -2.16
N LEU A 17 0.62 3.76 -0.90
CA LEU A 17 1.07 2.51 -0.30
C LEU A 17 -0.10 1.90 0.48
N VAL A 18 -0.53 0.70 0.07
CA VAL A 18 -1.57 -0.07 0.75
C VAL A 18 -0.92 -1.23 1.50
N MET A 19 -1.08 -1.22 2.83
CA MET A 19 -0.52 -2.23 3.72
C MET A 19 -1.60 -3.06 4.40
N PHE A 20 -1.49 -4.38 4.23
CA PHE A 20 -2.35 -5.34 4.90
C PHE A 20 -1.62 -5.96 6.09
N LYS A 21 -2.23 -5.87 7.28
CA LYS A 21 -1.82 -6.63 8.48
C LYS A 21 -2.35 -8.06 8.38
N SER A 22 -1.88 -8.77 7.37
CA SER A 22 -2.17 -10.18 7.13
C SER A 22 -0.89 -10.85 6.63
N LYS A 23 -0.79 -12.16 6.86
CA LYS A 23 0.30 -12.97 6.29
C LYS A 23 0.18 -13.05 4.77
N ASP A 24 -1.06 -13.16 4.29
CA ASP A 24 -1.38 -13.31 2.88
C ASP A 24 -2.49 -12.32 2.50
N VAL A 25 -2.39 -11.76 1.29
CA VAL A 25 -3.43 -10.93 0.68
C VAL A 25 -4.12 -11.76 -0.39
N GLN A 26 -5.45 -11.78 -0.41
CA GLN A 26 -6.18 -12.44 -1.50
C GLN A 26 -6.16 -11.53 -2.72
N THR A 27 -5.46 -11.95 -3.77
CA THR A 27 -5.36 -11.20 -5.03
C THR A 27 -6.72 -11.05 -5.74
N SER A 28 -7.69 -11.91 -5.41
CA SER A 28 -9.09 -11.82 -5.88
C SER A 28 -9.85 -10.59 -5.38
N TRP A 29 -9.32 -9.87 -4.38
CA TRP A 29 -9.92 -8.62 -3.88
C TRP A 29 -9.64 -7.41 -4.75
N PHE A 30 -8.79 -7.56 -5.77
CA PHE A 30 -8.43 -6.46 -6.65
C PHE A 30 -8.80 -6.77 -8.09
N THR A 31 -9.50 -5.83 -8.71
CA THR A 31 -9.74 -5.78 -10.15
C THR A 31 -8.52 -5.16 -10.83
N THR A 32 -8.07 -5.74 -11.95
CA THR A 32 -6.82 -5.39 -12.64
C THR A 32 -6.71 -3.91 -13.00
N ASP A 33 -7.84 -3.22 -13.15
CA ASP A 33 -7.93 -1.80 -13.48
C ASP A 33 -7.70 -0.86 -12.27
N ASP A 34 -7.90 -1.33 -11.03
CA ASP A 34 -7.84 -0.49 -9.81
C ASP A 34 -6.44 -0.41 -9.18
N ILE A 35 -5.50 -1.27 -9.59
CA ILE A 35 -4.17 -1.40 -8.96
C ILE A 35 -3.07 -0.70 -9.77
N LEU A 36 -3.41 -0.04 -10.88
CA LEU A 36 -2.41 0.28 -11.92
C LEU A 36 -1.23 1.16 -11.44
N ASN A 37 -1.35 1.78 -10.26
CA ASN A 37 -0.28 2.56 -9.65
C ASN A 37 -0.14 2.39 -8.12
N TRP A 38 -0.71 1.36 -7.50
CA TRP A 38 -0.68 1.22 -6.04
C TRP A 38 0.37 0.18 -5.60
N LEU A 39 1.20 0.54 -4.62
CA LEU A 39 2.14 -0.41 -4.02
C LEU A 39 1.41 -1.18 -2.92
N ILE A 40 1.20 -2.48 -3.11
CA ILE A 40 0.53 -3.35 -2.13
C ILE A 40 1.57 -4.23 -1.44
N THR A 41 1.59 -4.22 -0.11
CA THR A 41 2.53 -5.03 0.67
C THR A 41 1.89 -5.65 1.92
N THR A 42 2.44 -6.78 2.35
CA THR A 42 2.00 -7.54 3.54
C THR A 42 3.15 -7.69 4.52
N THR A 43 2.83 -7.68 5.83
CA THR A 43 3.82 -7.92 6.88
C THR A 43 3.53 -9.23 7.58
N SER A 44 4.43 -10.21 7.45
CA SER A 44 4.28 -11.53 8.09
C SER A 44 4.30 -11.47 9.63
N LYS A 45 4.90 -10.40 10.20
CA LYS A 45 5.03 -10.23 11.65
C LYS A 45 3.85 -9.51 12.30
N GLY A 46 2.88 -9.03 11.53
CA GLY A 46 1.69 -8.34 12.07
C GLY A 46 1.96 -6.96 12.68
N TRP A 47 3.14 -6.38 12.46
CA TRP A 47 3.51 -5.03 12.86
C TRP A 47 4.13 -4.27 11.69
N MET A 48 3.90 -2.95 11.67
CA MET A 48 4.33 -2.05 10.61
C MET A 48 5.75 -1.58 10.89
N SER A 49 6.66 -1.63 9.91
CA SER A 49 7.96 -0.94 9.95
C SER A 49 8.01 0.13 8.87
N ASN A 50 8.59 1.30 9.18
CA ASN A 50 8.79 2.37 8.21
C ASN A 50 9.67 1.95 7.04
N ASP A 51 10.55 0.96 7.24
CA ASP A 51 11.46 0.44 6.21
C ASP A 51 10.69 -0.18 5.02
N ILE A 52 9.44 -0.58 5.22
CA ILE A 52 8.60 -1.21 4.19
C ILE A 52 8.15 -0.19 3.14
N GLY A 53 7.99 1.08 3.54
CA GLY A 53 7.58 2.16 2.63
C GLY A 53 8.72 3.00 2.05
N LEU A 54 9.98 2.67 2.38
CA LEU A 54 11.17 3.45 1.98
C LEU A 54 12.02 2.76 0.89
N HIS A 55 11.54 1.65 0.32
CA HIS A 55 12.28 0.84 -0.65
C HIS A 55 11.87 1.12 -2.11
#